data_AF-A0AAJ0VQ76-F1
#
_entry.id   AF-A0AAJ0VQ76-F1
#
_cell.length_a   1.000
_cell.length_b   1.000
_cell.length_c   1.000
_cell.angle_alpha   90.00
_cell.angle_beta   90.00
_cell.angle_gamma   90.00
#
_symmetry.space_group_name_H-M   'P 1'
#
loop_
_entity.id
_entity.type
_entity.pdbx_description
1 polymer ?
#
loop_
_entity_poly.entity_id
_entity_poly.type
_entity_poly.pdbx_seq_one_letter_code
_entity_poly.pdbx_strand_id
1 'polypeptide(L)'
;MEEFEQWYLDTYYKPYGFVPPANLFERYEDTYIRENVYQHNLVWQHLQAKVVELQKRLDGALKETQYALQYVEGDMRGNHEFLQMAMIRTFKALEQVLNGGEPK
;
A
#
# COMPACT_ATOMS: atom_id res chain seq x y z
N MET A 1 -3.83 -3.02 -21.69
CA MET A 1 -2.55 -3.40 -21.08
C MET A 1 -2.84 -3.60 -19.60
N GLU A 2 -2.51 -4.77 -19.06
CA GLU A 2 -2.68 -5.04 -17.63
C GLU A 2 -1.73 -4.18 -16.80
N GLU A 3 -2.10 -3.89 -15.54
CA GLU A 3 -1.27 -3.08 -14.63
C GLU A 3 0.15 -3.64 -14.48
N PHE A 4 0.27 -4.96 -14.43
CA PHE A 4 1.56 -5.65 -14.43
C PHE A 4 2.37 -5.37 -15.71
N GLU A 5 1.76 -5.46 -16.89
CA GLU A 5 2.46 -5.23 -18.16
C GLU A 5 3.00 -3.81 -18.25
N GLN A 6 2.20 -2.82 -17.84
CA GLN A 6 2.60 -1.42 -17.78
C GLN A 6 3.75 -1.22 -16.79
N TRP A 7 3.62 -1.76 -15.57
CA TRP A 7 4.66 -1.72 -14.54
C TRP A 7 5.96 -2.36 -15.04
N TYR A 8 5.88 -3.49 -15.74
CA TYR A 8 7.03 -4.20 -16.28
C TYR A 8 7.76 -3.35 -17.34
N LEU A 9 7.02 -2.70 -18.24
CA LEU A 9 7.61 -1.79 -19.23
C LEU A 9 8.27 -0.57 -18.58
N ASP A 10 7.58 0.06 -17.62
CA ASP A 10 8.09 1.23 -16.91
C ASP A 10 9.32 0.89 -16.05
N THR A 11 9.45 -0.35 -15.58
CA THR A 11 10.57 -0.81 -14.75
C THR A 11 11.78 -1.23 -15.59
N TYR A 12 11.57 -2.00 -16.65
CA TYR A 12 12.67 -2.69 -17.35
C TYR A 12 13.01 -2.13 -18.74
N TYR A 13 12.13 -1.35 -19.36
CA TYR A 13 12.34 -0.86 -20.73
C TYR A 13 12.47 0.65 -20.79
N LYS A 14 11.49 1.36 -20.25
CA LYS A 14 11.40 2.83 -20.33
C LYS A 14 12.63 3.56 -19.75
N PRO A 15 13.19 3.18 -18.59
CA PRO A 15 14.35 3.89 -18.01
C PRO A 15 15.61 3.75 -18.85
N TYR A 16 15.70 2.68 -19.64
CA TYR A 16 16.86 2.33 -20.45
C TYR A 16 16.67 2.69 -21.94
N GLY A 17 15.51 3.23 -22.32
CA GLY A 17 15.19 3.56 -23.72
C GLY A 17 15.11 2.33 -24.63
N PHE A 18 14.90 1.14 -24.07
CA PHE A 18 14.78 -0.08 -24.86
C PHE A 18 13.39 -0.22 -25.45
N VAL A 19 13.33 -0.72 -26.69
CA VAL A 19 12.06 -1.08 -27.33
C VAL A 19 11.70 -2.51 -26.93
N PRO A 20 10.55 -2.74 -26.29
CA PRO A 20 10.11 -4.08 -25.94
C PRO A 20 9.82 -4.93 -27.19
N PRO A 21 10.15 -6.23 -27.18
CA PRO A 21 9.81 -7.11 -28.28
C PRO A 21 8.28 -7.26 -28.39
N ALA A 22 7.77 -7.40 -29.62
CA ALA A 22 6.32 -7.45 -29.87
C ALA A 22 5.60 -8.60 -29.15
N ASN A 23 6.29 -9.72 -28.89
CA ASN A 23 5.78 -10.88 -28.16
C ASN A 23 6.30 -10.95 -26.71
N LEU A 24 6.60 -9.80 -26.10
CA LEU A 24 7.06 -9.75 -24.70
C LEU A 24 6.02 -10.34 -23.75
N PHE A 25 4.75 -9.99 -23.95
CA PHE A 25 3.63 -10.40 -23.10
C PHE A 25 2.81 -11.53 -23.73
N GLU A 26 3.44 -12.38 -24.55
CA GLU A 26 2.77 -13.53 -25.15
C GLU A 26 2.30 -14.51 -24.07
N ARG A 27 1.07 -15.03 -24.23
CA ARG A 27 0.40 -15.86 -23.25
C ARG A 27 -0.04 -17.20 -23.82
N TYR A 28 -0.02 -18.22 -22.99
CA TYR A 28 -0.65 -19.51 -23.23
C TYR A 28 -1.70 -19.70 -22.14
N GLU A 29 -2.96 -19.84 -22.57
CA GLU A 29 -4.13 -19.73 -21.68
C GLU A 29 -4.05 -18.43 -20.86
N ASP A 30 -4.13 -18.50 -19.53
CA ASP A 30 -4.11 -17.34 -18.64
C ASP A 30 -2.70 -17.02 -18.08
N THR A 31 -1.65 -17.61 -18.65
CA THR A 31 -0.27 -17.48 -18.14
C THR A 31 0.70 -16.92 -19.17
N TYR A 32 1.73 -16.20 -18.71
CA TYR A 32 2.78 -15.66 -19.58
C TYR A 32 3.73 -16.77 -20.04
N ILE A 33 4.03 -16.83 -21.33
CA ILE A 33 4.92 -17.85 -21.93
C ILE A 33 6.38 -17.56 -21.61
N ARG A 34 6.76 -16.29 -21.64
CA ARG A 34 8.15 -15.89 -21.36
C ARG A 34 8.44 -16.02 -19.89
N GLU A 35 9.34 -16.95 -19.55
CA GLU A 35 9.72 -17.28 -18.17
C GLU A 35 10.04 -16.03 -17.32
N ASN A 36 10.81 -15.08 -17.86
CA ASN A 36 11.12 -13.85 -17.14
C ASN A 36 9.85 -13.04 -16.83
N VAL A 37 8.94 -12.90 -17.78
CA VAL A 37 7.70 -12.14 -17.58
C VAL A 37 6.78 -12.87 -16.59
N TYR A 38 6.68 -14.18 -16.71
CA TYR A 38 5.94 -15.03 -15.76
C TYR A 38 6.43 -14.87 -14.32
N GLN A 39 7.73 -15.03 -14.08
CA GLN A 39 8.30 -14.91 -12.74
C GLN A 39 8.09 -13.51 -12.14
N HIS A 40 8.26 -12.46 -12.94
CA HIS A 40 8.00 -11.10 -12.46
C HIS A 40 6.51 -10.84 -12.19
N ASN A 41 5.60 -11.47 -12.93
CA ASN A 41 4.17 -11.38 -12.62
C ASN A 41 3.86 -11.98 -11.24
N LEU A 42 4.42 -13.16 -10.92
CA LEU A 42 4.24 -13.78 -9.60
C LEU A 42 4.72 -12.85 -8.47
N VAL A 43 5.90 -12.25 -8.64
CA VAL A 43 6.46 -11.30 -7.67
C VAL A 43 5.57 -10.06 -7.56
N TRP A 44 5.12 -9.51 -8.69
CA TRP A 44 4.24 -8.34 -8.72
C TRP A 44 2.91 -8.60 -8.00
N GLN A 45 2.28 -9.76 -8.24
CA GLN A 45 1.04 -10.15 -7.56
C GLN A 45 1.24 -10.26 -6.04
N HIS A 46 2.36 -10.86 -5.60
CA HIS A 46 2.70 -10.94 -4.19
C HIS A 46 2.89 -9.55 -3.56
N LEU A 47 3.59 -8.65 -4.25
CA LEU A 47 3.78 -7.27 -3.79
C LEU A 47 2.46 -6.50 -3.73
N GLN A 48 1.58 -6.65 -4.72
CA GLN A 48 0.27 -6.02 -4.73
C GLN A 48 -0.60 -6.50 -3.56
N ALA A 49 -0.60 -7.80 -3.27
CA ALA A 49 -1.32 -8.35 -2.12
C ALA A 49 -0.83 -7.71 -0.80
N LYS A 50 0.49 -7.54 -0.66
CA LYS A 50 1.09 -6.88 0.51
C LYS A 50 0.76 -5.39 0.59
N VAL A 51 0.75 -4.67 -0.53
CA VAL A 51 0.33 -3.26 -0.58
C VAL A 51 -1.13 -3.11 -0.16
N VAL A 52 -2.02 -3.97 -0.65
CA VAL A 52 -3.44 -3.96 -0.26
C VAL A 52 -3.61 -4.26 1.22
N GLU A 53 -2.85 -5.21 1.76
CA GLU A 53 -2.85 -5.49 3.20
C GLU A 53 -2.40 -4.28 4.02
N LEU A 54 -1.29 -3.64 3.65
CA LEU A 54 -0.79 -2.45 4.34
C LEU A 54 -1.76 -1.28 4.26
N GLN A 55 -2.40 -1.06 3.10
CA GLN A 55 -3.41 -0.02 2.94
C GLN A 55 -4.60 -0.26 3.89
N LYS A 56 -5.08 -1.49 4.02
CA LYS A 56 -6.16 -1.82 4.97
C LYS A 56 -5.78 -1.54 6.42
N ARG A 57 -4.55 -1.89 6.81
CA ARG A 57 -4.06 -1.61 8.17
C ARG A 57 -3.99 -0.10 8.42
N LEU A 58 -3.48 0.66 7.45
CA LEU A 58 -3.41 2.12 7.51
C LEU A 58 -4.80 2.76 7.60
N ASP A 59 -5.75 2.31 6.77
CA ASP A 59 -7.13 2.81 6.79
C ASP A 59 -7.80 2.55 8.16
N GLY A 60 -7.53 1.40 8.77
CA GLY A 60 -7.95 1.08 10.13
C GLY A 60 -7.38 2.06 11.16
N ALA A 61 -6.08 2.30 11.13
CA ALA A 61 -5.40 3.25 12.02
C ALA A 61 -5.95 4.68 11.87
N LEU A 62 -6.22 5.11 10.64
CA LEU A 62 -6.78 6.43 10.34
C LEU A 62 -8.20 6.57 10.87
N LYS A 63 -9.03 5.52 10.76
CA LYS A 63 -10.39 5.52 11.31
C LYS A 63 -10.39 5.65 12.83
N GLU A 64 -9.55 4.88 13.53
CA GLU A 64 -9.42 5.00 14.99
C GLU A 64 -8.92 6.39 15.41
N THR A 65 -7.97 6.94 14.66
CA THR A 65 -7.47 8.31 14.84
C THR A 65 -8.59 9.34 14.70
N GLN A 66 -9.42 9.23 13.66
CA GLN A 66 -10.56 10.13 13.45
C GLN A 66 -11.55 10.07 14.61
N TYR A 67 -11.88 8.88 15.11
CA TYR A 67 -12.74 8.74 16.29
C TYR A 67 -12.12 9.38 17.54
N ALA A 68 -10.83 9.14 17.79
CA ALA A 68 -10.14 9.70 18.96
C ALA A 68 -10.12 11.24 18.93
N LEU A 69 -9.99 11.84 17.75
CA LEU A 69 -9.95 13.30 17.56
C LEU A 69 -11.35 13.94 17.53
N GLN A 70 -12.40 13.23 17.11
CA GLN A 70 -13.77 13.75 17.09
C GLN A 70 -14.28 14.13 18.49
N TYR A 71 -13.84 13.42 19.54
CA TYR A 71 -14.13 13.77 20.94
C TYR A 71 -13.40 15.04 21.42
N VAL A 72 -12.26 15.38 20.82
CA VAL A 72 -11.48 16.58 21.15
C VAL A 72 -12.17 17.85 20.62
N GLU A 73 -12.81 17.76 19.45
CA GLU A 73 -13.50 18.90 18.83
C GLU A 73 -14.82 19.27 19.53
N GLY A 74 -15.48 18.30 20.16
CA GLY A 74 -16.81 18.46 20.78
C GLY A 74 -16.82 19.17 22.14
N ASP A 75 -15.85 18.91 23.02
CA ASP A 75 -16.03 19.23 24.46
C ASP A 75 -14.79 19.78 25.20
N MET A 76 -13.62 19.94 24.54
CA MET A 76 -12.37 20.24 25.26
C MET A 76 -11.42 21.22 24.58
N ARG A 77 -11.93 22.28 23.93
CA ARG A 77 -11.09 23.31 23.25
C ARG A 77 -10.04 23.99 24.15
N GLY A 78 -10.11 23.87 25.48
CA GLY A 78 -9.14 24.41 26.43
C GLY A 78 -8.24 23.39 27.14
N ASN A 79 -8.44 22.08 26.96
CA ASN A 79 -7.70 21.06 27.70
C ASN A 79 -6.50 20.54 26.89
N HIS A 80 -5.38 21.25 27.00
CA HIS A 80 -4.15 20.98 26.25
C HIS A 80 -3.56 19.60 26.53
N GLU A 81 -3.71 19.08 27.76
CA GLU A 81 -3.31 17.71 28.13
C GLU A 81 -4.13 16.64 27.40
N PHE A 82 -5.44 16.89 27.25
CA PHE A 82 -6.32 15.98 26.50
C PHE A 82 -5.93 15.91 25.02
N LEU A 83 -5.67 17.07 24.41
CA LEU A 83 -5.15 17.19 23.04
C LEU A 83 -3.83 16.43 22.85
N GLN A 84 -2.87 16.62 23.76
CA GLN A 84 -1.59 15.91 23.70
C GLN A 84 -1.75 14.39 23.86
N MET A 85 -2.62 13.94 24.76
CA MET A 85 -2.89 12.51 24.96
C MET A 85 -3.58 11.88 23.75
N ALA A 86 -4.53 12.57 23.11
CA ALA A 86 -5.16 12.12 21.88
C ALA A 86 -4.12 12.01 20.74
N MET A 87 -3.26 13.02 20.56
CA MET A 87 -2.18 12.98 19.57
C MET A 87 -1.17 11.86 19.82
N ILE A 88 -0.74 11.64 21.07
CA ILE A 88 0.18 10.54 21.42
C ILE A 88 -0.43 9.18 21.11
N ARG A 89 -1.73 8.97 21.40
CA ARG A 89 -2.44 7.72 21.08
C ARG A 89 -2.50 7.50 19.57
N THR A 90 -2.82 8.55 18.81
CA THR A 90 -2.80 8.55 17.34
C THR A 90 -1.43 8.14 16.79
N PHE A 91 -0.35 8.78 17.26
CA PHE A 91 1.00 8.45 16.78
C PHE A 91 1.42 7.02 17.14
N LYS A 92 1.05 6.53 18.32
CA LYS A 92 1.32 5.13 18.71
C LYS A 92 0.54 4.12 17.87
N ALA A 93 -0.73 4.40 17.56
CA ALA A 93 -1.55 3.53 16.71
C ALA A 93 -0.97 3.45 15.29
N LEU A 94 -0.56 4.60 14.73
CA LEU A 94 0.12 4.66 13.43
C LEU A 94 1.45 3.90 13.45
N GLU A 95 2.30 4.12 14.46
CA GLU A 95 3.57 3.40 14.62
C GLU A 95 3.36 1.88 14.72
N GLN A 96 2.39 1.43 15.52
CA GLN A 96 2.07 0.02 15.70
C GLN A 96 1.62 -0.64 14.39
N VAL A 97 0.76 0.04 13.64
CA VAL A 97 0.27 -0.45 12.34
C VAL A 97 1.37 -0.49 11.29
N LEU A 98 2.23 0.52 11.23
CA LEU A 98 3.37 0.57 10.32
C LEU A 98 4.41 -0.53 10.63
N ASN A 99 4.57 -0.87 11.91
CA ASN A 99 5.42 -1.99 12.36
C ASN A 99 4.74 -3.36 12.28
N GLY A 100 3.51 -3.40 11.77
CA GLY A 100 2.78 -4.63 11.48
C GLY A 100 2.03 -5.26 12.65
N GLY A 101 1.84 -4.53 13.75
CA GLY A 101 0.91 -4.89 14.82
C GLY A 101 -0.53 -4.54 14.48
N GLU A 102 -1.48 -5.26 15.07
CA GLU A 102 -2.91 -4.90 14.99
C GLU A 102 -3.21 -3.78 16.00
N PRO A 103 -3.98 -2.75 15.61
CA PRO A 103 -4.45 -1.74 16.57
C PRO A 103 -5.40 -2.38 17.60
N LYS A 104 -5.44 -1.84 18.82
CA LYS A 104 -6.16 -2.38 19.99
C LYS A 104 -7.47 -1.67 20.26
#